data_AF-A0A2H9ZSG5-F1
#
_entry.id   AF-A0A2H9ZSG5-F1
#
_cell.length_a   1.000
_cell.length_b   1.000
_cell.length_c   1.000
_cell.angle_alpha   90.00
_cell.angle_beta   90.00
_cell.angle_gamma   90.00
#
_symmetry.space_group_name_H-M   'P 1'
#
loop_
_entity.id
_entity.type
_entity.pdbx_description
1 polymer ?
#
loop_
_entity_poly.entity_id
_entity_poly.type
_entity_poly.pdbx_seq_one_letter_code
_entity_poly.pdbx_strand_id
1 'polypeptide(L)' 'MDESWIKMDRQSFEYNHGVNSFIDFALENECLVNDRIRCPCLKCKNMKLFEANIVKDYLFFHEFDETYERWI' A
#
# COMPACT_ATOMS: atom_id res chain seq x y z
N MET A 1 -7.04 3.48 9.40
CA MET A 1 -7.66 3.03 8.13
C MET A 1 -8.26 1.66 8.36
N ASP A 2 -9.37 1.30 7.74
CA ASP A 2 -9.85 -0.09 7.78
C ASP A 2 -8.83 -0.98 7.04
N GLU A 3 -8.45 -2.11 7.61
CA GLU A 3 -7.48 -3.08 7.07
C GLU A 3 -8.16 -4.32 6.49
N SER A 4 -9.49 -4.44 6.65
CA SER A 4 -10.25 -5.61 6.22
C SER A 4 -10.12 -5.90 4.72
N TRP A 5 -9.95 -4.86 3.91
CA TRP A 5 -9.80 -4.94 2.46
C TRP A 5 -8.51 -5.63 2.02
N ILE A 6 -7.48 -5.68 2.87
CA ILE A 6 -6.18 -6.32 2.55
C ILE A 6 -6.39 -7.81 2.20
N LYS A 7 -7.38 -8.44 2.82
CA LYS A 7 -7.72 -9.86 2.64
C LYS A 7 -8.75 -10.12 1.53
N MET A 8 -9.22 -9.07 0.86
CA MET A 8 -10.19 -9.20 -0.24
C MET A 8 -9.48 -9.62 -1.53
N ASP A 9 -10.26 -10.12 -2.49
CA ASP A 9 -9.73 -10.47 -3.81
C ASP A 9 -9.09 -9.25 -4.48
N ARG A 10 -7.92 -9.42 -5.10
CA ARG A 10 -7.16 -8.30 -5.68
C ARG A 10 -7.84 -7.62 -6.87
N GLN A 11 -8.77 -8.31 -7.52
CA GLN A 11 -9.61 -7.77 -8.59
C GLN A 11 -10.90 -7.15 -8.05
N SER A 12 -11.16 -7.27 -6.74
CA SER A 12 -12.35 -6.71 -6.12
C SER A 12 -12.27 -5.18 -6.03
N PHE A 13 -13.45 -4.57 -6.02
CA PHE A 13 -13.59 -3.13 -5.84
C PHE A 13 -13.04 -2.70 -4.47
N GLU A 14 -13.32 -3.48 -3.43
CA GLU A 14 -12.90 -3.24 -2.05
C GLU A 14 -11.38 -3.18 -1.92
N TYR A 15 -10.67 -4.13 -2.54
CA TYR A 15 -9.20 -4.13 -2.55
C TYR A 15 -8.66 -2.90 -3.29
N ASN A 16 -9.18 -2.61 -4.48
CA ASN A 16 -8.73 -1.46 -5.27
C ASN A 16 -8.96 -0.13 -4.52
N HIS A 17 -10.15 0.02 -3.92
CA HIS A 17 -10.52 1.19 -3.15
C HIS A 17 -9.60 1.35 -1.93
N GLY A 18 -9.38 0.28 -1.17
CA GLY A 18 -8.48 0.28 -0.02
C GLY A 18 -7.03 0.63 -0.37
N VAL A 19 -6.50 0.11 -1.48
CA VAL A 19 -5.17 0.49 -1.99
C VAL A 19 -5.09 1.98 -2.33
N ASN A 20 -6.11 2.53 -2.99
CA ASN A 20 -6.14 3.96 -3.31
C ASN A 20 -6.18 4.80 -2.02
N SER A 21 -7.06 4.44 -1.07
CA SER A 21 -7.12 5.12 0.22
C SER A 21 -5.80 5.06 0.98
N PHE A 22 -5.10 3.92 0.97
CA PHE A 22 -3.75 3.79 1.54
C PHE A 22 -2.76 4.76 0.90
N ILE A 23 -2.73 4.81 -0.43
CA ILE A 23 -1.83 5.69 -1.17
C ILE A 23 -2.13 7.16 -0.86
N ASP A 24 -3.41 7.56 -0.90
CA ASP A 24 -3.84 8.92 -0.59
C ASP A 24 -3.43 9.32 0.84
N PHE A 25 -3.67 8.45 1.81
CA PHE A 25 -3.23 8.66 3.19
C PHE A 25 -1.70 8.80 3.29
N ALA A 26 -0.93 7.96 2.61
CA ALA A 26 0.52 8.03 2.63
C ALA A 26 1.08 9.27 1.93
N LEU A 27 0.36 9.84 0.96
CA LEU A 27 0.69 11.11 0.30
C LEU A 27 0.37 12.32 1.16
N GLU A 28 -0.72 12.27 1.94
CA GLU A 28 -1.17 13.38 2.80
C GLU A 28 -0.40 13.50 4.12
N ASN A 29 0.27 12.43 4.57
CA ASN A 29 1.01 12.39 5.82
C ASN A 29 2.54 12.47 5.63
N GLU A 30 3.30 12.63 6.73
CA GLU A 30 4.78 12.68 6.74
C GLU A 30 5.46 11.35 6.34
N CYS A 31 4.72 10.41 5.74
CA CYS A 31 5.21 9.13 5.25
C CYS A 31 6.04 9.25 3.97
N LEU A 32 6.03 10.43 3.33
CA LEU A 32 6.77 10.70 2.10
C LEU A 32 8.26 10.93 2.36
N VAL A 33 9.09 10.22 1.60
CA VAL A 33 10.53 10.45 1.53
C VAL A 33 10.89 10.78 0.08
N ASN A 34 11.18 12.05 -0.20
CA ASN A 34 11.45 12.55 -1.55
C ASN A 34 10.32 12.21 -2.54
N ASP A 35 9.08 12.55 -2.17
CA ASP A 35 7.86 12.30 -2.97
C ASP A 35 7.59 10.81 -3.27
N ARG A 36 8.12 9.92 -2.43
CA ARG A 36 7.95 8.46 -2.55
C ARG A 36 7.40 7.86 -1.27
N ILE A 37 6.65 6.77 -1.43
CA ILE A 37 5.98 6.02 -0.37
C ILE A 37 6.71 4.70 -0.16
N ARG A 38 6.76 4.22 1.08
CA ARG A 38 7.28 2.88 1.35
C ARG A 38 6.29 1.82 0.87
N CYS A 39 6.79 0.83 0.15
CA CYS A 39 5.95 -0.24 -0.39
C CYS A 39 5.71 -1.33 0.67
N PRO A 40 4.45 -1.55 1.10
CA PRO A 40 4.13 -2.55 2.11
C PRO A 40 3.86 -3.94 1.50
N CYS A 41 4.25 -4.19 0.24
CA CYS A 41 4.06 -5.51 -0.35
C CYS A 41 4.99 -6.56 0.28
N LEU A 42 4.61 -7.84 0.22
CA LEU A 42 5.37 -8.95 0.80
C LEU A 42 6.83 -9.03 0.31
N LYS A 43 7.09 -8.56 -0.92
CA LYS A 43 8.42 -8.52 -1.52
C LYS A 43 9.28 -7.38 -0.98
N CYS A 44 8.68 -6.23 -0.69
CA CYS A 44 9.40 -5.04 -0.26
C CYS A 44 9.47 -4.91 1.26
N LYS A 45 8.49 -5.45 1.99
CA LYS A 45 8.41 -5.47 3.45
C LYS A 45 8.67 -4.09 4.07
N ASN A 46 8.07 -3.04 3.48
CA ASN A 46 8.21 -1.66 3.92
C ASN A 46 9.63 -1.06 3.83
N MET A 47 10.58 -1.75 3.18
CA MET A 47 11.97 -1.30 3.09
C MET A 47 12.28 -0.45 1.86
N LYS A 48 11.46 -0.54 0.82
CA LYS A 48 11.68 0.13 -0.47
C LYS A 48 10.74 1.30 -0.68
N LEU A 49 11.26 2.39 -1.22
CA LEU A 49 10.53 3.60 -1.57
C LEU A 49 10.27 3.64 -3.06
N PHE A 50 9.02 3.87 -3.46
CA PHE A 50 8.63 4.06 -4.85
C PHE A 50 7.58 5.16 -5.00
N GLU A 51 7.39 5.60 -6.24
CA GLU A 51 6.26 6.47 -6.59
C GLU A 51 4.93 5.73 -6.40
N ALA A 52 3.85 6.47 -6.12
CA ALA A 52 2.54 5.94 -5.77
C ALA A 52 1.98 4.94 -6.81
N ASN A 53 2.13 5.24 -8.10
CA ASN A 53 1.75 4.37 -9.20
C ASN A 53 2.49 3.02 -9.15
N ILE A 54 3.81 3.03 -8.90
CA ILE A 54 4.62 1.83 -8.78
C ILE A 54 4.21 1.01 -7.56
N VAL A 55 3.93 1.67 -6.42
CA VAL A 55 3.42 0.99 -5.23
C VAL A 55 2.10 0.28 -5.53
N LYS A 56 1.16 0.94 -6.23
CA LYS A 56 -0.12 0.36 -6.63
C LYS A 56 0.06 -0.92 -7.46
N ASP A 57 0.92 -0.89 -8.47
CA ASP A 57 1.23 -2.06 -9.30
C ASP A 57 1.86 -3.18 -8.47
N TYR A 58 2.80 -2.83 -7.58
CA TYR A 58 3.45 -3.81 -6.71
C TYR A 58 2.48 -4.48 -5.74
N LEU A 59 1.50 -3.75 -5.21
CA LEU A 59 0.48 -4.34 -4.34
C LEU A 59 -0.42 -5.32 -5.11
N PHE A 60 -0.72 -5.01 -6.37
CA PHE A 60 -1.45 -5.93 -7.24
C PHE A 60 -0.66 -7.23 -7.54
N PHE A 61 0.64 -7.12 -7.85
CA PHE A 61 1.46 -8.28 -8.25
C PHE A 61 2.09 -9.08 -7.11
N HIS A 62 2.40 -8.42 -6.00
CA HIS A 62 3.21 -8.99 -4.90
C HIS A 62 2.45 -9.11 -3.59
N GLU A 63 1.16 -8.76 -3.60
CA GLU A 63 0.25 -8.82 -2.47
C GLU A 63 0.65 -7.88 -1.34
N PHE A 64 -0.35 -7.40 -0.61
CA PHE A 64 -0.10 -6.58 0.56
C PHE A 64 0.38 -7.48 1.70
N ASP A 65 1.36 -7.04 2.49
CA ASP A 65 1.77 -7.80 3.67
C ASP A 65 0.66 -7.76 4.73
N GLU A 66 -0.05 -8.88 4.94
CA GLU A 66 -1.15 -8.94 5.91
C GLU A 66 -0.69 -8.72 7.35
N THR A 67 0.62 -8.81 7.63
CA THR A 67 1.21 -8.52 8.95
C THR A 67 1.59 -7.06 9.13
N TYR A 68 1.15 -6.20 8.21
CA TYR A 68 1.41 -4.76 8.25
C TYR A 68 0.55 -4.07 9.33
N GLU A 69 1.01 -4.13 10.58
CA GLU A 69 0.27 -3.64 11.76
C GLU A 69 0.37 -2.12 11.97
N ARG A 70 1.24 -1.42 11.24
CA ARG A 70 1.50 0.00 11.48
C ARG A 70 1.62 0.76 10.18
N TRP A 71 0.64 1.61 9.92
CA TRP A 71 0.69 2.69 8.93
C TRP A 71 1.73 3.71 9.40
N ILE A 72 3.01 3.45 9.11
CA ILE A 72 4.12 4.37 9.41
C ILE A 72 4.07 5.55 8.46
#